data_AF-A0A0C2D9C4-F1
#
_entry.id   AF-A0A0C2D9C4-F1
#
_cell.length_a   1.000
_cell.length_b   1.000
_cell.length_c   1.000
_cell.angle_alpha   90.00
_cell.angle_beta   90.00
_cell.angle_gamma   90.00
#
_symmetry.space_group_name_H-M   'P 1'
#
loop_
_entity.id
_entity.type
_entity.pdbx_description
1 polymer ?
#
loop_
_entity_poly.entity_id
_entity_poly.type
_entity_poly.pdbx_seq_one_letter_code
_entity_poly.pdbx_strand_id
1 'polypeptide(L)'
;MVFSACLLGGCVVKQPGNLDVGDEDSTSEDTGDGDGDGDGDGDGEGDGDGDGDGASPIDGDGCQTAVDILVVIDNSGSMGSLQRRLAESIDSLLIPLDEAGVNWRLGVTTTDVGNVWCPLRSTTPEMGRLQIRSCKDHLDDFVFNSGETDVSDAACNDICPYPAGKLVTLPTTTANDPVASPRPWMQRVGGASNLPDPIDPVTAALCLIPQGVNGCGFEQPLEAMALAVARTMQPDQPEAGFIRDDASLLVVIVTDEADCSANPSAQAIFEQEGNRAFWSDPIAAFPTSAVCWNAGVSCSGNSPNYDDCVATDYDLDGEPTTEEHAVLFPVSKYTNLLSELEQQKRAIDPGADVAVMVISGLGTDGVLQYVDVDQSDPVYQNSFGIGPGCTGEFDELANEAPRGVPPVRLREVAAALSSEPLASICRPNYDAALLQAQQRLIGTCD
;
A
#
# COMPACT_ATOMS: atom_id res chain seq x y z
N MET A 1 46.71 12.70 7.97
CA MET A 1 46.66 13.16 9.37
C MET A 1 45.90 14.47 9.42
N VAL A 2 44.63 14.42 9.80
CA VAL A 2 43.89 15.28 10.73
C VAL A 2 42.47 14.71 10.66
N PHE A 3 42.08 13.99 11.71
CA PHE A 3 40.71 13.55 11.93
C PHE A 3 39.87 14.78 12.27
N SER A 4 38.72 14.96 11.62
CA SER A 4 37.70 15.91 12.04
C SER A 4 36.39 15.15 12.17
N ALA A 5 35.99 14.92 13.41
CA ALA A 5 34.69 14.42 13.81
C ALA A 5 33.73 15.61 13.88
N CYS A 6 32.55 15.49 13.28
CA CYS A 6 31.45 16.42 13.49
C CYS A 6 30.32 15.67 14.19
N LEU A 7 30.05 16.13 15.43
CA LEU A 7 28.95 15.70 16.29
C LEU A 7 27.64 16.34 15.86
N LEU A 8 26.57 15.54 15.96
CA LEU A 8 25.17 15.93 16.03
C LEU A 8 24.90 16.86 17.22
N GLY A 9 23.96 17.78 17.05
CA GLY A 9 23.42 18.61 18.12
C GLY A 9 22.12 19.28 17.68
N GLY A 10 20.99 18.75 18.15
CA GLY A 10 19.67 19.33 17.96
C GLY A 10 19.46 20.59 18.81
N CYS A 11 18.44 21.38 18.44
CA CYS A 11 17.93 22.47 19.25
C CYS A 11 16.40 22.51 19.19
N VAL A 12 15.79 22.27 20.35
CA VAL A 12 14.40 22.54 20.72
C VAL A 12 14.17 24.05 20.82
N VAL A 13 13.05 24.56 20.30
CA VAL A 13 12.52 25.87 20.73
C VAL A 13 11.04 25.80 21.11
N LYS A 14 10.83 26.32 22.32
CA LYS A 14 9.67 26.48 23.19
C LYS A 14 8.65 27.49 22.61
N GLN A 15 7.35 27.20 22.71
CA GLN A 15 6.25 28.17 22.52
C GLN A 15 6.19 29.21 23.66
N PRO A 16 5.54 30.35 23.38
CA PRO A 16 4.55 30.88 24.33
C PRO A 16 3.23 31.35 23.66
N GLY A 17 2.10 30.89 24.23
CA GLY A 17 1.05 31.75 24.80
C GLY A 17 0.10 32.55 23.90
N ASN A 18 -1.10 31.99 23.74
CA ASN A 18 -2.45 32.55 23.99
C ASN A 18 -2.95 33.79 23.22
N LEU A 19 -4.17 33.70 22.65
CA LEU A 19 -5.31 34.64 22.75
C LEU A 19 -6.40 34.32 21.70
N ASP A 20 -7.57 33.84 22.13
CA ASP A 20 -8.92 34.25 21.65
C ASP A 20 -9.96 33.59 22.59
N VAL A 21 -10.72 34.29 23.45
CA VAL A 21 -11.95 35.08 23.20
C VAL A 21 -12.87 34.33 22.24
N GLY A 22 -13.99 33.69 22.63
CA GLY A 22 -15.06 34.14 23.51
C GLY A 22 -16.26 34.50 22.65
N ASP A 23 -17.26 33.60 22.53
CA ASP A 23 -18.69 33.91 22.71
C ASP A 23 -19.58 32.68 22.40
N GLU A 24 -20.29 32.22 23.42
CA GLU A 24 -21.49 31.40 23.34
C GLU A 24 -22.69 32.31 23.66
N ASP A 25 -23.73 32.30 22.83
CA ASP A 25 -25.11 32.67 23.19
C ASP A 25 -26.03 32.02 22.13
N SER A 26 -26.67 30.88 22.37
CA SER A 26 -27.90 30.60 23.13
C SER A 26 -29.22 30.92 22.39
N THR A 27 -30.06 29.87 22.28
CA THR A 27 -31.56 29.84 22.34
C THR A 27 -32.37 30.65 21.32
N SER A 28 -33.57 30.30 20.86
CA SER A 28 -34.58 29.26 21.11
C SER A 28 -35.70 29.43 20.06
N GLU A 29 -36.40 28.33 19.76
CA GLU A 29 -37.84 28.19 19.43
C GLU A 29 -38.59 29.30 18.65
N ASP A 30 -39.20 28.93 17.52
CA ASP A 30 -40.63 29.20 17.29
C ASP A 30 -41.28 28.18 16.34
N THR A 31 -42.55 27.97 16.63
CA THR A 31 -43.58 27.06 16.14
C THR A 31 -44.16 27.40 14.77
N GLY A 32 -44.83 26.43 14.14
CA GLY A 32 -45.65 26.68 12.95
C GLY A 32 -46.32 25.42 12.38
N ASP A 33 -47.54 25.17 12.85
CA ASP A 33 -48.49 24.17 12.33
C ASP A 33 -48.87 24.41 10.87
N GLY A 34 -49.21 23.34 10.14
CA GLY A 34 -49.76 23.42 8.79
C GLY A 34 -50.31 22.08 8.29
N ASP A 35 -51.55 21.78 8.67
CA ASP A 35 -52.38 20.71 8.11
C ASP A 35 -52.64 20.93 6.61
N GLY A 36 -52.65 19.85 5.84
CA GLY A 36 -52.97 19.88 4.41
C GLY A 36 -53.26 18.49 3.86
N ASP A 37 -54.48 18.01 4.12
CA ASP A 37 -55.08 16.85 3.45
C ASP A 37 -55.21 17.10 1.94
N GLY A 38 -54.83 16.12 1.13
CA GLY A 38 -54.94 16.14 -0.32
C GLY A 38 -54.97 14.74 -0.89
N ASP A 39 -56.15 14.11 -0.83
CA ASP A 39 -56.47 12.89 -1.55
C ASP A 39 -56.41 13.15 -3.06
N GLY A 40 -55.54 12.43 -3.76
CA GLY A 40 -55.40 12.46 -5.21
C GLY A 40 -55.26 11.04 -5.73
N ASP A 41 -56.40 10.42 -6.04
CA ASP A 41 -56.49 9.18 -6.81
C ASP A 41 -55.92 9.43 -8.22
N GLY A 42 -54.79 8.79 -8.51
CA GLY A 42 -54.12 8.83 -9.80
C GLY A 42 -53.81 7.41 -10.25
N ASP A 43 -54.76 6.82 -10.98
CA ASP A 43 -54.56 5.57 -11.71
C ASP A 43 -53.56 5.81 -12.86
N GLY A 44 -52.33 5.39 -12.65
CA GLY A 44 -51.26 5.42 -13.65
C GLY A 44 -50.64 4.04 -13.80
N GLU A 45 -51.15 3.27 -14.75
CA GLU A 45 -50.45 2.11 -15.31
C GLU A 45 -49.19 2.61 -16.02
N GLY A 46 -48.05 2.52 -15.33
CA GLY A 46 -46.73 2.75 -15.88
C GLY A 46 -45.95 1.45 -15.78
N ASP A 47 -45.96 0.66 -16.85
CA ASP A 47 -44.98 -0.38 -17.11
C ASP A 47 -43.63 0.31 -17.37
N GLY A 48 -42.97 0.69 -16.27
CA GLY A 48 -41.57 1.07 -16.27
C GLY A 48 -40.77 -0.20 -16.11
N ASP A 49 -40.23 -0.69 -17.23
CA ASP A 49 -39.12 -1.64 -17.23
C ASP A 49 -37.99 -1.02 -16.41
N GLY A 50 -37.93 -1.41 -15.14
CA GLY A 50 -36.76 -1.18 -14.31
C GLY A 50 -35.66 -2.05 -14.89
N ASP A 51 -34.76 -1.42 -15.65
CA ASP A 51 -33.39 -1.88 -15.80
C ASP A 51 -32.76 -1.83 -14.41
N GLY A 52 -33.13 -2.81 -13.58
CA GLY A 52 -32.32 -3.21 -12.46
C GLY A 52 -31.04 -3.74 -13.05
N ASP A 53 -29.93 -3.12 -12.69
CA ASP A 53 -28.59 -3.68 -12.77
C ASP A 53 -28.56 -4.99 -11.96
N GLY A 54 -29.20 -6.01 -12.50
CA GLY A 54 -29.03 -7.39 -12.11
C GLY A 54 -27.65 -7.77 -12.60
N ALA A 55 -26.79 -8.14 -11.65
CA ALA A 55 -25.51 -8.79 -11.93
C ALA A 55 -25.68 -9.71 -13.15
N SER A 56 -24.93 -9.40 -14.21
CA SER A 56 -24.91 -10.26 -15.39
C SER A 56 -24.59 -11.67 -14.90
N PRO A 57 -25.31 -12.71 -15.38
CA PRO A 57 -24.97 -14.08 -15.03
C PRO A 57 -23.49 -14.28 -15.35
N ILE A 58 -22.71 -14.59 -14.32
CA ILE A 58 -21.32 -15.00 -14.48
C ILE A 58 -21.40 -16.31 -15.25
N ASP A 59 -21.13 -16.24 -16.55
CA ASP A 59 -21.01 -17.41 -17.38
C ASP A 59 -19.92 -18.26 -16.72
N GLY A 60 -20.29 -19.43 -16.22
CA GLY A 60 -19.39 -20.35 -15.52
C GLY A 60 -18.32 -20.97 -16.42
N ASP A 61 -17.79 -20.20 -17.37
CA ASP A 61 -16.66 -20.50 -18.24
C ASP A 61 -15.31 -20.15 -17.60
N GLY A 62 -15.32 -19.40 -16.48
CA GLY A 62 -14.12 -19.00 -15.74
C GLY A 62 -13.51 -17.66 -16.17
N CYS A 63 -14.19 -16.89 -17.03
CA CYS A 63 -13.74 -15.56 -17.44
C CYS A 63 -14.08 -14.51 -16.37
N GLN A 64 -13.06 -13.92 -15.74
CA GLN A 64 -13.26 -12.81 -14.83
C GLN A 64 -13.69 -11.56 -15.59
N THR A 65 -14.89 -11.06 -15.30
CA THR A 65 -15.42 -9.83 -15.91
C THR A 65 -15.04 -8.57 -15.11
N ALA A 66 -14.45 -8.74 -13.93
CA ALA A 66 -14.06 -7.66 -13.05
C ALA A 66 -12.81 -7.96 -12.20
N VAL A 67 -11.98 -6.94 -11.97
CA VAL A 67 -10.79 -7.00 -11.11
C VAL A 67 -10.69 -5.74 -10.25
N ASP A 68 -10.45 -5.88 -8.96
CA ASP A 68 -10.08 -4.78 -8.07
C ASP A 68 -8.57 -4.84 -7.79
N ILE A 69 -7.88 -3.71 -7.92
CA ILE A 69 -6.42 -3.62 -7.82
C ILE A 69 -6.07 -2.70 -6.65
N LEU A 70 -5.53 -3.27 -5.59
CA LEU A 70 -5.00 -2.53 -4.44
C LEU A 70 -3.48 -2.45 -4.56
N VAL A 71 -2.95 -1.25 -4.73
CA VAL A 71 -1.50 -0.99 -4.65
C VAL A 71 -1.16 -0.52 -3.25
N VAL A 72 -0.22 -1.21 -2.60
CA VAL A 72 0.39 -0.82 -1.33
C VAL A 72 1.83 -0.44 -1.63
N ILE A 73 2.12 0.85 -1.66
CA ILE A 73 3.41 1.37 -2.12
C ILE A 73 4.21 1.94 -0.99
N ASP A 74 5.47 1.53 -0.91
CA ASP A 74 6.41 2.09 0.02
C ASP A 74 6.72 3.55 -0.33
N ASN A 75 6.52 4.44 0.65
CA ASN A 75 6.75 5.88 0.54
C ASN A 75 7.93 6.35 1.38
N SER A 76 8.90 5.48 1.67
CA SER A 76 10.17 5.83 2.30
C SER A 76 11.12 6.58 1.35
N GLY A 77 12.22 7.10 1.90
CA GLY A 77 13.14 8.01 1.22
C GLY A 77 13.81 7.47 -0.05
N SER A 78 13.99 6.14 -0.15
CA SER A 78 14.64 5.47 -1.29
C SER A 78 13.70 5.19 -2.46
N MET A 79 12.39 5.32 -2.25
CA MET A 79 11.40 4.74 -3.16
C MET A 79 11.10 5.59 -4.40
N GLY A 80 11.60 6.83 -4.50
CA GLY A 80 11.21 7.76 -5.57
C GLY A 80 11.34 7.21 -6.99
N SER A 81 12.51 6.67 -7.36
CA SER A 81 12.70 6.07 -8.68
C SER A 81 11.94 4.75 -8.86
N LEU A 82 11.73 4.00 -7.77
CA LEU A 82 11.02 2.73 -7.77
C LEU A 82 9.50 2.91 -7.94
N GLN A 83 8.91 3.96 -7.34
CA GLN A 83 7.53 4.36 -7.57
C GLN A 83 7.33 4.82 -9.01
N ARG A 84 8.28 5.57 -9.58
CA ARG A 84 8.26 5.94 -11.01
C ARG A 84 8.22 4.70 -11.90
N ARG A 85 9.08 3.71 -11.65
CA ARG A 85 9.09 2.45 -12.43
C ARG A 85 7.75 1.73 -12.38
N LEU A 86 7.10 1.69 -11.21
CA LEU A 86 5.77 1.11 -11.08
C LEU A 86 4.73 1.91 -11.88
N ALA A 87 4.74 3.23 -11.75
CA ALA A 87 3.83 4.11 -12.47
C ALA A 87 3.98 3.92 -13.99
N GLU A 88 5.20 3.93 -14.52
CA GLU A 88 5.48 3.75 -15.95
C GLU A 88 5.15 2.32 -16.44
N SER A 89 5.14 1.32 -15.56
CA SER A 89 4.81 -0.08 -15.92
C SER A 89 3.32 -0.41 -15.79
N ILE A 90 2.50 0.45 -15.18
CA ILE A 90 1.09 0.13 -14.85
C ILE A 90 0.24 -0.12 -16.09
N ASP A 91 0.62 0.47 -17.22
CA ASP A 91 -0.03 0.27 -18.52
C ASP A 91 -0.03 -1.22 -18.92
N SER A 92 1.02 -1.97 -18.54
CA SER A 92 1.11 -3.41 -18.76
C SER A 92 0.03 -4.22 -18.01
N LEU A 93 -0.62 -3.62 -17.02
CA LEU A 93 -1.77 -4.19 -16.30
C LEU A 93 -3.09 -3.62 -16.83
N LEU A 94 -3.23 -2.29 -16.91
CA LEU A 94 -4.52 -1.65 -17.18
C LEU A 94 -4.94 -1.68 -18.65
N ILE A 95 -4.01 -1.54 -19.60
CA ILE A 95 -4.36 -1.55 -21.04
C ILE A 95 -4.95 -2.91 -21.45
N PRO A 96 -4.35 -4.07 -21.11
CA PRO A 96 -4.95 -5.36 -21.44
C PRO A 96 -6.33 -5.57 -20.82
N LEU A 97 -6.57 -5.05 -19.61
CA LEU A 97 -7.89 -5.10 -18.98
C LEU A 97 -8.92 -4.25 -19.74
N ASP A 98 -8.54 -3.03 -20.16
CA ASP A 98 -9.38 -2.15 -20.99
C ASP A 98 -9.69 -2.79 -22.35
N GLU A 99 -8.69 -3.36 -23.03
CA GLU A 99 -8.86 -4.02 -24.32
C GLU A 99 -9.73 -5.29 -24.24
N ALA A 100 -9.65 -6.02 -23.12
CA ALA A 100 -10.49 -7.18 -22.84
C ALA A 100 -11.90 -6.80 -22.37
N GLY A 101 -12.18 -5.51 -22.10
CA GLY A 101 -13.47 -5.04 -21.58
C GLY A 101 -13.73 -5.45 -20.13
N VAL A 102 -12.68 -5.74 -19.36
CA VAL A 102 -12.77 -6.12 -17.94
C VAL A 102 -12.99 -4.88 -17.09
N ASN A 103 -13.99 -4.93 -16.19
CA ASN A 103 -14.28 -3.83 -15.28
C ASN A 103 -13.24 -3.74 -14.16
N TRP A 104 -12.51 -2.64 -14.04
CA TRP A 104 -11.47 -2.52 -13.03
C TRP A 104 -11.62 -1.33 -12.08
N ARG A 105 -11.06 -1.51 -10.89
CA ARG A 105 -10.85 -0.44 -9.90
C ARG A 105 -9.39 -0.42 -9.47
N LEU A 106 -8.83 0.77 -9.27
CA LEU A 106 -7.47 0.97 -8.80
C LEU A 106 -7.50 1.86 -7.55
N GLY A 107 -7.12 1.28 -6.43
CA GLY A 107 -6.90 1.98 -5.16
C GLY A 107 -5.43 1.94 -4.80
N VAL A 108 -4.91 3.03 -4.25
CA VAL A 108 -3.51 3.14 -3.81
C VAL A 108 -3.50 3.53 -2.33
N THR A 109 -2.67 2.87 -1.54
CA THR A 109 -2.31 3.28 -0.18
C THR A 109 -0.81 3.13 0.01
N THR A 110 -0.27 3.62 1.12
CA THR A 110 1.16 3.56 1.41
C THR A 110 1.48 2.48 2.45
N THR A 111 2.76 2.23 2.70
CA THR A 111 3.21 1.38 3.82
C THR A 111 3.24 2.11 5.18
N ASP A 112 2.92 3.42 5.22
CA ASP A 112 2.98 4.21 6.46
C ASP A 112 1.74 3.99 7.34
N VAL A 113 1.93 3.17 8.37
CA VAL A 113 0.97 2.89 9.46
C VAL A 113 1.43 3.57 10.77
N GLY A 114 2.40 4.48 10.69
CA GLY A 114 2.95 5.22 11.81
C GLY A 114 3.87 4.39 12.70
N ASN A 115 4.77 5.09 13.39
CA ASN A 115 5.69 4.51 14.37
C ASN A 115 6.04 5.58 15.41
N VAL A 116 6.48 5.18 16.61
CA VAL A 116 6.96 6.12 17.63
C VAL A 116 8.09 7.05 17.15
N TRP A 117 8.90 6.61 16.18
CA TRP A 117 9.95 7.42 15.55
C TRP A 117 9.48 8.33 14.42
N CYS A 118 8.27 8.09 13.92
CA CYS A 118 7.64 8.85 12.85
C CYS A 118 6.40 9.56 13.41
N PRO A 119 6.57 10.45 14.41
CA PRO A 119 5.43 11.07 15.07
C PRO A 119 4.61 11.88 14.06
N LEU A 120 3.29 11.85 14.25
CA LEU A 120 2.33 12.64 13.50
C LEU A 120 2.83 14.09 13.42
N ARG A 121 2.92 14.64 12.19
CA ARG A 121 3.54 15.93 11.77
C ARG A 121 4.97 15.84 11.21
N SER A 122 5.66 14.71 11.37
CA SER A 122 6.90 14.41 10.64
C SER A 122 6.64 13.52 9.42
N THR A 123 5.66 12.62 9.53
CA THR A 123 5.03 11.89 8.41
C THR A 123 3.50 12.04 8.51
N THR A 124 2.79 11.64 7.45
CA THR A 124 1.31 11.61 7.40
C THR A 124 0.78 10.20 7.17
N PRO A 125 0.79 9.31 8.18
CA PRO A 125 0.43 7.92 8.00
C PRO A 125 -0.97 7.76 7.40
N GLU A 126 -1.06 7.02 6.31
CA GLU A 126 -2.33 6.73 5.64
C GLU A 126 -3.16 5.70 6.42
N MET A 127 -2.54 4.82 7.21
CA MET A 127 -3.25 3.80 8.01
C MET A 127 -4.20 2.94 7.15
N GLY A 128 -3.73 2.56 5.95
CA GLY A 128 -4.50 1.83 4.94
C GLY A 128 -5.60 2.63 4.24
N ARG A 129 -5.73 3.94 4.47
CA ARG A 129 -6.69 4.78 3.73
C ARG A 129 -6.29 4.85 2.27
N LEU A 130 -7.27 4.70 1.38
CA LEU A 130 -7.00 4.84 -0.05
C LEU A 130 -6.80 6.31 -0.39
N GLN A 131 -5.75 6.59 -1.14
CA GLN A 131 -5.36 7.91 -1.61
C GLN A 131 -5.88 8.07 -3.03
N ILE A 132 -6.72 9.09 -3.26
CA ILE A 132 -7.17 9.53 -4.59
C ILE A 132 -6.70 10.97 -4.85
N ARG A 133 -5.39 11.16 -4.75
CA ARG A 133 -4.73 12.46 -4.91
C ARG A 133 -3.65 12.34 -5.97
N SER A 134 -3.52 13.36 -6.82
CA SER A 134 -2.43 13.40 -7.79
C SER A 134 -1.13 13.71 -7.06
N CYS A 135 -0.02 13.11 -7.49
CA CYS A 135 1.31 13.46 -7.00
C CYS A 135 1.59 14.96 -7.10
N LYS A 136 0.99 15.67 -8.09
CA LYS A 136 1.12 17.12 -8.24
C LYS A 136 0.34 17.95 -7.21
N ASP A 137 -0.56 17.33 -6.46
CA ASP A 137 -1.31 17.98 -5.38
C ASP A 137 -0.52 18.04 -4.07
N HIS A 138 0.56 17.28 -3.96
CA HIS A 138 1.33 17.11 -2.73
C HIS A 138 2.83 16.91 -3.02
N LEU A 139 3.41 17.80 -3.84
CA LEU A 139 4.83 17.74 -4.21
C LEU A 139 5.78 17.82 -3.01
N ASP A 140 5.36 18.43 -1.91
CA ASP A 140 6.14 18.48 -0.66
C ASP A 140 6.38 17.07 -0.07
N ASP A 141 5.53 16.08 -0.38
CA ASP A 141 5.73 14.70 0.05
C ASP A 141 6.87 14.00 -0.70
N PHE A 142 7.36 14.58 -1.80
CA PHE A 142 8.49 14.07 -2.59
C PHE A 142 9.83 14.68 -2.16
N VAL A 143 9.83 15.40 -1.04
CA VAL A 143 11.03 16.03 -0.45
C VAL A 143 11.33 15.35 0.88
N PHE A 144 12.50 14.72 0.96
CA PHE A 144 12.94 13.96 2.13
C PHE A 144 14.19 14.59 2.78
N ASN A 145 14.40 14.25 4.05
CA ASN A 145 15.54 14.67 4.86
C ASN A 145 15.84 16.18 4.80
N SER A 146 14.83 17.01 5.07
CA SER A 146 14.94 18.48 5.04
C SER A 146 15.40 19.07 3.70
N GLY A 147 15.08 18.41 2.58
CA GLY A 147 15.40 18.85 1.23
C GLY A 147 16.73 18.34 0.68
N GLU A 148 17.39 17.42 1.38
CA GLU A 148 18.59 16.75 0.83
C GLU A 148 18.23 15.83 -0.35
N THR A 149 17.05 15.21 -0.30
CA THR A 149 16.50 14.42 -1.40
C THR A 149 15.23 15.12 -1.89
N ASP A 150 15.21 15.50 -3.17
CA ASP A 150 14.03 16.04 -3.85
C ASP A 150 13.84 15.27 -5.14
N VAL A 151 12.80 14.45 -5.18
CA VAL A 151 12.44 13.63 -6.34
C VAL A 151 11.13 14.08 -6.98
N SER A 152 10.63 15.27 -6.63
CA SER A 152 9.35 15.80 -7.12
C SER A 152 9.27 15.86 -8.65
N ASP A 153 10.36 16.23 -9.31
CA ASP A 153 10.42 16.24 -10.77
C ASP A 153 10.44 14.83 -11.34
N ALA A 154 11.44 14.04 -10.94
CA ALA A 154 11.70 12.72 -11.50
C ALA A 154 10.56 11.71 -11.25
N ALA A 155 9.94 11.74 -10.07
CA ALA A 155 8.90 10.80 -9.66
C ALA A 155 7.48 11.30 -9.98
N CYS A 156 7.28 12.60 -10.23
CA CYS A 156 5.94 13.14 -10.49
C CYS A 156 5.87 14.08 -11.70
N ASN A 157 6.57 15.22 -11.72
CA ASN A 157 6.35 16.23 -12.77
C ASN A 157 6.69 15.72 -14.18
N ASP A 158 7.69 14.86 -14.29
CA ASP A 158 8.16 14.30 -15.56
C ASP A 158 7.19 13.26 -16.14
N ILE A 159 6.43 12.56 -15.29
CA ILE A 159 5.58 11.43 -15.72
C ILE A 159 4.08 11.72 -15.66
N CYS A 160 3.61 12.54 -14.72
CA CYS A 160 2.19 12.86 -14.59
C CYS A 160 1.81 13.94 -15.61
N PRO A 161 0.94 13.66 -16.60
CA PRO A 161 0.62 14.64 -17.64
C PRO A 161 -0.45 15.65 -17.21
N TYR A 162 -1.22 15.36 -16.17
CA TYR A 162 -2.31 16.21 -15.71
C TYR A 162 -1.83 17.24 -14.68
N PRO A 163 -2.40 18.45 -14.63
CA PRO A 163 -2.06 19.43 -13.61
C PRO A 163 -2.72 19.10 -12.26
N ALA A 164 -2.23 19.74 -11.19
CA ALA A 164 -2.82 19.67 -9.86
C ALA A 164 -4.33 19.99 -9.87
N GLY A 165 -5.09 19.29 -9.04
CA GLY A 165 -6.53 19.42 -8.85
C GLY A 165 -7.39 18.79 -9.95
N LYS A 166 -6.79 18.01 -10.86
CA LYS A 166 -7.52 17.33 -11.95
C LYS A 166 -7.87 15.89 -11.66
N LEU A 167 -7.19 15.24 -10.72
CA LEU A 167 -7.54 13.90 -10.30
C LEU A 167 -8.65 13.96 -9.26
N VAL A 168 -9.88 14.16 -9.73
CA VAL A 168 -11.10 14.20 -8.91
C VAL A 168 -12.06 13.14 -9.39
N THR A 169 -12.67 12.40 -8.47
CA THR A 169 -13.64 11.35 -8.84
C THR A 169 -15.05 11.91 -8.89
N LEU A 170 -15.75 11.61 -9.98
CA LEU A 170 -17.18 11.81 -10.10
C LEU A 170 -17.94 10.89 -9.13
N PRO A 171 -19.10 11.32 -8.59
CA PRO A 171 -19.89 10.49 -7.70
C PRO A 171 -20.35 9.18 -8.37
N THR A 172 -20.14 8.06 -7.69
CA THR A 172 -20.63 6.73 -8.13
C THR A 172 -21.31 5.99 -6.98
N THR A 173 -22.29 5.16 -7.32
CA THR A 173 -22.89 4.19 -6.41
C THR A 173 -21.97 2.98 -6.25
N THR A 174 -22.24 2.17 -5.23
CA THR A 174 -21.67 0.82 -5.08
C THR A 174 -22.80 -0.16 -4.74
N ALA A 175 -22.51 -1.46 -4.74
CA ALA A 175 -23.48 -2.47 -4.29
C ALA A 175 -23.93 -2.25 -2.83
N ASN A 176 -23.05 -1.65 -2.00
CA ASN A 176 -23.28 -1.40 -0.58
C ASN A 176 -23.84 0.00 -0.29
N ASP A 177 -23.78 0.92 -1.26
CA ASP A 177 -24.20 2.30 -1.11
C ASP A 177 -24.89 2.81 -2.39
N PRO A 178 -26.24 2.87 -2.40
CA PRO A 178 -27.00 3.35 -3.54
C PRO A 178 -26.95 4.87 -3.70
N VAL A 179 -26.36 5.61 -2.75
CA VAL A 179 -26.18 7.06 -2.85
C VAL A 179 -24.86 7.35 -3.55
N ALA A 180 -24.92 8.00 -4.70
CA ALA A 180 -23.72 8.35 -5.44
C ALA A 180 -22.86 9.35 -4.66
N SER A 181 -21.59 9.02 -4.44
CA SER A 181 -20.61 9.86 -3.77
C SER A 181 -19.22 9.70 -4.40
N PRO A 182 -18.35 10.73 -4.34
CA PRO A 182 -16.95 10.59 -4.76
C PRO A 182 -16.26 9.47 -3.97
N ARG A 183 -15.48 8.63 -4.66
CA ARG A 183 -14.87 7.43 -4.08
C ARG A 183 -13.35 7.54 -4.07
N PRO A 184 -12.65 6.98 -3.07
CA PRO A 184 -11.20 7.07 -2.97
C PRO A 184 -10.44 6.10 -3.90
N TRP A 185 -10.95 5.86 -5.10
CA TRP A 185 -10.32 4.99 -6.11
C TRP A 185 -10.65 5.46 -7.53
N MET A 186 -9.81 5.11 -8.50
CA MET A 186 -10.14 5.23 -9.92
C MET A 186 -10.84 3.97 -10.39
N GLN A 187 -11.72 4.08 -11.39
CA GLN A 187 -12.34 2.92 -11.99
C GLN A 187 -12.62 3.11 -13.47
N ARG A 188 -12.73 1.98 -14.17
CA ARG A 188 -13.47 1.84 -15.43
C ARG A 188 -14.46 0.68 -15.30
N VAL A 189 -15.74 0.99 -15.32
CA VAL A 189 -16.83 0.01 -15.16
C VAL A 189 -17.88 0.27 -16.24
N GLY A 190 -18.27 -0.76 -16.99
CA GLY A 190 -19.20 -0.66 -18.11
C GLY A 190 -18.70 0.26 -19.23
N GLY A 191 -17.38 0.36 -19.39
CA GLY A 191 -16.73 1.31 -20.32
C GLY A 191 -16.71 2.77 -19.84
N ALA A 192 -17.36 3.11 -18.73
CA ALA A 192 -17.37 4.45 -18.15
C ALA A 192 -16.29 4.60 -17.08
N SER A 193 -15.61 5.75 -17.05
CA SER A 193 -14.69 6.12 -15.98
C SER A 193 -15.40 6.94 -14.90
N ASN A 194 -14.93 6.84 -13.65
CA ASN A 194 -15.31 7.79 -12.59
C ASN A 194 -14.43 9.05 -12.58
N LEU A 195 -13.61 9.30 -13.60
CA LEU A 195 -12.88 10.55 -13.78
C LEU A 195 -13.60 11.47 -14.79
N PRO A 196 -13.50 12.80 -14.64
CA PRO A 196 -14.11 13.74 -15.58
C PRO A 196 -13.38 13.73 -16.93
N ASP A 197 -14.13 13.86 -18.02
CA ASP A 197 -13.54 14.09 -19.34
C ASP A 197 -12.67 15.38 -19.35
N PRO A 198 -11.52 15.39 -20.06
CA PRO A 198 -10.98 14.33 -20.92
C PRO A 198 -9.92 13.47 -20.22
N ILE A 199 -9.99 13.26 -18.90
CA ILE A 199 -8.97 12.52 -18.15
C ILE A 199 -9.11 11.03 -18.42
N ASP A 200 -8.13 10.47 -19.14
CA ASP A 200 -8.05 9.03 -19.35
C ASP A 200 -7.54 8.33 -18.07
N PRO A 201 -8.27 7.35 -17.51
CA PRO A 201 -7.94 6.74 -16.22
C PRO A 201 -6.69 5.85 -16.24
N VAL A 202 -6.30 5.29 -17.40
CA VAL A 202 -5.02 4.57 -17.53
C VAL A 202 -3.87 5.55 -17.39
N THR A 203 -3.88 6.60 -18.20
CA THR A 203 -2.90 7.69 -18.14
C THR A 203 -2.89 8.39 -16.76
N ALA A 204 -4.04 8.48 -16.10
CA ALA A 204 -4.16 9.09 -14.77
C ALA A 204 -3.45 8.28 -13.67
N ALA A 205 -3.21 6.98 -13.87
CA ALA A 205 -2.43 6.16 -12.95
C ALA A 205 -0.99 6.66 -12.78
N LEU A 206 -0.41 7.31 -13.81
CA LEU A 206 0.90 7.98 -13.71
C LEU A 206 0.92 9.13 -12.68
N CYS A 207 -0.25 9.73 -12.42
CA CYS A 207 -0.41 10.76 -11.40
C CYS A 207 -0.81 10.19 -10.04
N LEU A 208 -1.42 9.00 -10.00
CA LEU A 208 -1.94 8.41 -8.77
C LEU A 208 -0.91 7.54 -8.04
N ILE A 209 -0.12 6.75 -8.77
CA ILE A 209 0.76 5.76 -8.15
C ILE A 209 1.86 6.39 -7.29
N PRO A 210 2.55 7.47 -7.72
CA PRO A 210 3.55 8.11 -6.87
C PRO A 210 2.88 8.79 -5.66
N GLN A 211 3.25 8.37 -4.46
CA GLN A 211 2.64 8.84 -3.19
C GLN A 211 3.58 9.66 -2.31
N GLY A 212 4.84 9.84 -2.72
CA GLY A 212 5.85 10.59 -1.97
C GLY A 212 6.95 9.70 -1.39
N VAL A 213 7.96 10.31 -0.78
CA VAL A 213 9.15 9.65 -0.19
C VAL A 213 9.40 10.11 1.26
N ASN A 214 8.40 10.72 1.90
CA ASN A 214 8.48 11.25 3.27
C ASN A 214 7.76 10.37 4.31
N GLY A 215 7.45 9.13 3.96
CA GLY A 215 6.87 8.13 4.84
C GLY A 215 7.84 7.65 5.91
N CYS A 216 7.31 6.85 6.84
CA CYS A 216 8.09 6.27 7.92
C CYS A 216 9.04 5.17 7.41
N GLY A 217 10.33 5.24 7.77
CA GLY A 217 11.34 4.20 7.49
C GLY A 217 11.20 2.91 8.33
N PHE A 218 9.98 2.61 8.77
CA PHE A 218 9.60 1.36 9.44
C PHE A 218 8.31 0.90 8.78
N GLU A 219 8.45 0.44 7.55
CA GLU A 219 7.36 0.22 6.61
C GLU A 219 6.51 -0.97 7.04
N GLN A 220 5.19 -0.82 6.97
CA GLN A 220 4.25 -1.86 7.41
C GLN A 220 3.35 -2.32 6.25
N PRO A 221 3.91 -2.85 5.14
CA PRO A 221 3.14 -3.24 3.97
C PRO A 221 2.02 -4.25 4.27
N LEU A 222 2.24 -5.24 5.14
CA LEU A 222 1.20 -6.21 5.48
C LEU A 222 0.07 -5.60 6.30
N GLU A 223 0.39 -4.76 7.29
CA GLU A 223 -0.63 -4.07 8.08
C GLU A 223 -1.38 -3.03 7.26
N ALA A 224 -0.69 -2.28 6.40
CA ALA A 224 -1.31 -1.33 5.50
C ALA A 224 -2.32 -2.03 4.56
N MET A 225 -1.93 -3.17 3.97
CA MET A 225 -2.84 -4.01 3.19
C MET A 225 -4.06 -4.44 4.01
N ALA A 226 -3.85 -4.98 5.22
CA ALA A 226 -4.94 -5.45 6.05
C ALA A 226 -5.91 -4.34 6.46
N LEU A 227 -5.38 -3.17 6.81
CA LEU A 227 -6.18 -1.99 7.15
C LEU A 227 -6.96 -1.48 5.93
N ALA A 228 -6.33 -1.45 4.75
CA ALA A 228 -7.01 -1.06 3.53
C ALA A 228 -8.18 -2.00 3.22
N VAL A 229 -7.96 -3.33 3.23
CA VAL A 229 -9.01 -4.34 3.04
C VAL A 229 -10.11 -4.15 4.09
N ALA A 230 -9.76 -4.02 5.37
CA ALA A 230 -10.73 -3.86 6.45
C ALA A 230 -11.59 -2.59 6.32
N ARG A 231 -11.03 -1.48 5.81
CA ARG A 231 -11.79 -0.24 5.54
C ARG A 231 -12.84 -0.45 4.45
N THR A 232 -12.55 -1.26 3.43
CA THR A 232 -13.52 -1.53 2.34
C THR A 232 -14.76 -2.27 2.81
N MET A 233 -14.65 -3.00 3.93
CA MET A 233 -15.71 -3.79 4.54
C MET A 233 -16.52 -3.01 5.58
N GLN A 234 -16.07 -1.80 5.96
CA GLN A 234 -16.73 -0.96 6.95
C GLN A 234 -17.66 0.05 6.26
N PRO A 235 -18.99 -0.03 6.46
CA PRO A 235 -19.96 0.79 5.71
C PRO A 235 -19.83 2.31 5.90
N ASP A 236 -19.21 2.75 7.00
CA ASP A 236 -19.02 4.16 7.35
C ASP A 236 -17.69 4.75 6.82
N GLN A 237 -16.83 3.93 6.22
CA GLN A 237 -15.58 4.39 5.63
C GLN A 237 -15.77 4.84 4.17
N PRO A 238 -15.05 5.87 3.69
CA PRO A 238 -15.05 6.26 2.28
C PRO A 238 -14.69 5.13 1.31
N GLU A 239 -13.85 4.20 1.74
CA GLU A 239 -13.39 3.03 1.00
C GLU A 239 -14.47 1.93 0.85
N ALA A 240 -15.61 2.07 1.54
CA ALA A 240 -16.68 1.08 1.56
C ALA A 240 -17.11 0.67 0.15
N GLY A 241 -17.06 -0.63 -0.11
CA GLY A 241 -17.44 -1.21 -1.39
C GLY A 241 -16.41 -1.02 -2.51
N PHE A 242 -15.15 -0.68 -2.21
CA PHE A 242 -14.03 -0.75 -3.17
C PHE A 242 -13.87 -2.17 -3.72
N ILE A 243 -13.71 -3.16 -2.83
CA ILE A 243 -13.66 -4.59 -3.16
C ILE A 243 -15.09 -5.05 -3.47
N ARG A 244 -15.32 -5.49 -4.71
CA ARG A 244 -16.59 -6.00 -5.20
C ARG A 244 -16.69 -7.51 -5.01
N ASP A 245 -17.90 -8.00 -4.80
CA ASP A 245 -18.17 -9.42 -4.61
C ASP A 245 -17.97 -10.23 -5.90
N ASP A 246 -18.22 -9.61 -7.06
CA ASP A 246 -18.14 -10.21 -8.41
C ASP A 246 -16.78 -9.97 -9.11
N ALA A 247 -15.78 -9.46 -8.39
CA ALA A 247 -14.47 -9.17 -8.93
C ALA A 247 -13.37 -9.99 -8.26
N SER A 248 -12.36 -10.41 -9.01
CA SER A 248 -11.10 -10.87 -8.43
C SER A 248 -10.33 -9.72 -7.78
N LEU A 249 -9.48 -10.00 -6.80
CA LEU A 249 -8.64 -9.01 -6.14
C LEU A 249 -7.17 -9.25 -6.46
N LEU A 250 -6.49 -8.20 -6.91
CA LEU A 250 -5.04 -8.13 -6.97
C LEU A 250 -4.53 -7.15 -5.92
N VAL A 251 -3.70 -7.63 -5.01
CA VAL A 251 -2.87 -6.76 -4.17
C VAL A 251 -1.47 -6.70 -4.76
N VAL A 252 -0.96 -5.50 -5.01
CA VAL A 252 0.43 -5.26 -5.44
C VAL A 252 1.16 -4.52 -4.33
N ILE A 253 2.12 -5.19 -3.69
CA ILE A 253 2.99 -4.60 -2.67
C ILE A 253 4.33 -4.26 -3.32
N VAL A 254 4.81 -3.03 -3.14
CA VAL A 254 6.12 -2.60 -3.65
C VAL A 254 6.91 -1.96 -2.53
N THR A 255 8.03 -2.56 -2.15
CA THR A 255 8.91 -2.10 -1.05
C THR A 255 10.31 -2.66 -1.22
N ASP A 256 11.33 -1.87 -0.91
CA ASP A 256 12.73 -2.30 -0.86
C ASP A 256 13.17 -2.76 0.53
N GLU A 257 12.29 -2.72 1.54
CA GLU A 257 12.59 -3.08 2.93
C GLU A 257 11.83 -4.33 3.43
N ALA A 258 12.16 -4.77 4.65
CA ALA A 258 11.47 -5.86 5.31
C ALA A 258 10.16 -5.38 5.95
N ASP A 259 9.11 -6.20 5.92
CA ASP A 259 7.86 -5.86 6.59
C ASP A 259 8.06 -5.64 8.10
N CYS A 260 7.68 -4.45 8.56
CA CYS A 260 7.78 -3.99 9.93
C CYS A 260 6.41 -3.89 10.62
N SER A 261 5.40 -4.64 10.16
CA SER A 261 4.03 -4.59 10.67
C SER A 261 3.95 -4.91 12.17
N ALA A 262 4.13 -3.87 12.99
CA ALA A 262 4.47 -3.98 14.39
C ALA A 262 3.21 -4.05 15.25
N ASN A 263 3.24 -4.88 16.28
CA ASN A 263 2.17 -4.93 17.25
C ASN A 263 2.18 -3.61 18.07
N PRO A 264 1.07 -2.86 18.16
CA PRO A 264 1.00 -1.64 18.96
C PRO A 264 1.33 -1.85 20.45
N SER A 265 1.22 -3.07 20.97
CA SER A 265 1.64 -3.40 22.34
C SER A 265 3.16 -3.52 22.52
N ALA A 266 3.91 -3.63 21.41
CA ALA A 266 5.34 -3.90 21.39
C ALA A 266 6.18 -2.72 20.90
N GLN A 267 5.66 -1.49 20.94
CA GLN A 267 6.39 -0.27 20.50
C GLN A 267 7.74 -0.09 21.23
N ALA A 268 7.90 -0.68 22.41
CA ALA A 268 9.15 -0.69 23.16
C ALA A 268 10.35 -1.25 22.37
N ILE A 269 10.16 -2.06 21.32
CA ILE A 269 11.30 -2.53 20.49
C ILE A 269 11.93 -1.42 19.65
N PHE A 270 11.23 -0.30 19.46
CA PHE A 270 11.71 0.86 18.74
C PHE A 270 12.24 1.94 19.69
N GLU A 271 11.65 2.09 20.87
CA GLU A 271 11.95 3.22 21.75
C GLU A 271 13.39 3.23 22.27
N GLN A 272 13.98 4.43 22.36
CA GLN A 272 15.33 4.60 22.91
C GLN A 272 15.46 4.04 24.33
N GLU A 273 14.47 4.26 25.20
CA GLU A 273 14.46 3.73 26.57
C GLU A 273 13.76 2.37 26.68
N GLY A 274 13.41 1.76 25.54
CA GLY A 274 12.72 0.49 25.44
C GLY A 274 13.65 -0.73 25.35
N ASN A 275 13.10 -1.84 24.87
CA ASN A 275 13.86 -3.08 24.67
C ASN A 275 14.62 -3.00 23.35
N ARG A 276 15.92 -3.29 23.37
CA ARG A 276 16.81 -3.17 22.21
C ARG A 276 17.29 -4.52 21.67
N ALA A 277 16.60 -5.62 22.01
CA ALA A 277 16.96 -6.99 21.61
C ALA A 277 17.14 -7.15 20.09
N PHE A 278 16.38 -6.39 19.30
CA PHE A 278 16.37 -6.48 17.84
C PHE A 278 17.23 -5.42 17.13
N TRP A 279 17.90 -4.54 17.88
CA TRP A 279 18.69 -3.47 17.27
C TRP A 279 19.99 -4.04 16.70
N SER A 280 20.38 -3.58 15.52
CA SER A 280 21.69 -3.92 14.94
C SER A 280 22.85 -3.46 15.81
N ASP A 281 22.69 -2.33 16.50
CA ASP A 281 23.59 -1.85 17.55
C ASP A 281 22.78 -1.46 18.81
N PRO A 282 22.79 -2.30 19.87
CA PRO A 282 22.06 -2.02 21.11
C PRO A 282 22.54 -0.78 21.87
N ILE A 283 23.73 -0.25 21.58
CA ILE A 283 24.24 0.99 22.21
C ILE A 283 23.99 2.23 21.35
N ALA A 284 23.40 2.09 20.16
CA ALA A 284 23.02 3.22 19.32
C ALA A 284 21.98 4.11 20.01
N ALA A 285 21.87 5.35 19.53
CA ALA A 285 20.87 6.30 19.99
C ALA A 285 19.48 6.04 19.38
N PHE A 286 19.43 5.42 18.20
CA PHE A 286 18.24 5.19 17.39
C PHE A 286 18.33 3.78 16.76
N PRO A 287 17.21 3.07 16.60
CA PRO A 287 17.19 1.84 15.82
C PRO A 287 17.32 2.14 14.33
N THR A 288 17.73 1.13 13.57
CA THR A 288 17.63 1.09 12.11
C THR A 288 16.51 0.13 11.70
N SER A 289 16.15 0.12 10.42
CA SER A 289 15.18 -0.83 9.84
C SER A 289 15.53 -2.30 10.08
N ALA A 290 16.79 -2.61 10.43
CA ALA A 290 17.23 -3.93 10.89
C ALA A 290 16.36 -4.51 12.01
N VAL A 291 15.73 -3.67 12.84
CA VAL A 291 14.75 -4.12 13.83
C VAL A 291 13.66 -4.97 13.19
N CYS A 292 13.15 -4.59 12.02
CA CYS A 292 12.05 -5.26 11.34
C CYS A 292 12.46 -6.66 10.85
N TRP A 293 13.65 -6.78 10.28
CA TRP A 293 14.23 -8.08 9.91
C TRP A 293 14.48 -8.95 11.15
N ASN A 294 15.20 -8.41 12.13
CA ASN A 294 15.61 -9.14 13.33
C ASN A 294 14.43 -9.59 14.20
N ALA A 295 13.32 -8.84 14.20
CA ALA A 295 12.12 -9.13 14.99
C ALA A 295 11.12 -10.06 14.29
N GLY A 296 11.39 -10.47 13.04
CA GLY A 296 10.42 -11.22 12.24
C GLY A 296 10.97 -12.33 11.38
N VAL A 297 12.30 -12.56 11.36
CA VAL A 297 12.94 -13.51 10.46
C VAL A 297 13.96 -14.37 11.18
N SER A 298 13.92 -15.68 10.93
CA SER A 298 14.96 -16.63 11.34
C SER A 298 15.59 -17.29 10.12
N CYS A 299 16.92 -17.37 10.09
CA CYS A 299 17.66 -17.98 8.99
C CYS A 299 18.38 -19.27 9.43
N SER A 300 18.45 -20.24 8.52
CA SER A 300 19.16 -21.52 8.69
C SER A 300 20.32 -21.63 7.70
N GLY A 301 21.29 -22.49 8.00
CA GLY A 301 22.53 -22.61 7.23
C GLY A 301 23.70 -21.84 7.86
N ASN A 302 24.76 -21.58 7.10
CA ASN A 302 25.97 -20.92 7.60
C ASN A 302 26.20 -19.57 6.91
N SER A 303 26.48 -18.53 7.71
CA SER A 303 27.00 -17.25 7.19
C SER A 303 28.29 -17.48 6.36
N PRO A 304 28.48 -16.76 5.24
CA PRO A 304 27.69 -15.61 4.81
C PRO A 304 26.48 -15.93 3.92
N ASN A 305 26.26 -17.17 3.47
CA ASN A 305 25.12 -17.49 2.60
C ASN A 305 24.19 -18.47 3.32
N TYR A 306 23.09 -17.96 3.85
CA TYR A 306 22.08 -18.80 4.51
C TYR A 306 21.35 -19.66 3.46
N ASP A 307 20.96 -20.86 3.88
CA ASP A 307 20.29 -21.83 3.02
C ASP A 307 18.81 -21.44 2.82
N ASP A 308 18.17 -20.94 3.89
CA ASP A 308 16.79 -20.47 3.87
C ASP A 308 16.51 -19.53 5.06
N CYS A 309 15.53 -18.65 4.90
CA CYS A 309 15.00 -17.80 5.95
C CYS A 309 13.46 -17.85 5.95
N VAL A 310 12.88 -17.90 7.15
CA VAL A 310 11.44 -18.03 7.37
C VAL A 310 10.94 -16.96 8.33
N ALA A 311 9.66 -16.61 8.24
CA ALA A 311 9.03 -15.74 9.21
C ALA A 311 9.05 -16.44 10.58
N THR A 312 9.35 -15.69 11.63
CA THR A 312 9.38 -16.22 13.00
C THR A 312 8.85 -15.18 13.95
N ASP A 313 7.92 -15.61 14.80
CA ASP A 313 7.37 -14.78 15.86
C ASP A 313 8.34 -14.73 17.03
N TYR A 314 8.76 -13.53 17.42
CA TYR A 314 9.61 -13.28 18.57
C TYR A 314 8.87 -12.47 19.64
N ASP A 315 9.17 -12.73 20.91
CA ASP A 315 8.70 -11.90 22.03
C ASP A 315 9.60 -10.67 22.24
N LEU A 316 9.31 -9.85 23.24
CA LEU A 316 10.08 -8.63 23.52
C LEU A 316 11.57 -8.90 23.80
N ASP A 317 11.91 -10.09 24.31
CA ASP A 317 13.27 -10.45 24.69
C ASP A 317 14.07 -11.07 23.53
N GLY A 318 13.45 -11.23 22.36
CA GLY A 318 14.08 -11.81 21.17
C GLY A 318 14.05 -13.33 21.13
N GLU A 319 13.18 -13.97 21.93
CA GLU A 319 13.03 -15.43 21.95
C GLU A 319 11.84 -15.87 21.08
N PRO A 320 11.94 -16.97 20.32
CA PRO A 320 10.83 -17.49 19.54
C PRO A 320 9.61 -17.76 20.43
N THR A 321 8.44 -17.31 19.99
CA THR A 321 7.24 -17.27 20.84
C THR A 321 5.98 -17.69 20.07
N THR A 322 4.82 -17.56 20.72
CA THR A 322 3.51 -17.76 20.10
C THR A 322 2.95 -16.46 19.55
N GLU A 323 2.02 -16.58 18.60
CA GLU A 323 1.33 -15.44 17.96
C GLU A 323 0.81 -14.36 18.92
N GLU A 324 0.29 -14.76 20.09
CA GLU A 324 -0.25 -13.83 21.11
C GLU A 324 0.82 -12.90 21.71
N HIS A 325 2.08 -13.33 21.71
CA HIS A 325 3.19 -12.62 22.33
C HIS A 325 4.14 -11.99 21.29
N ALA A 326 3.84 -12.14 20.00
CA ALA A 326 4.68 -11.67 18.92
C ALA A 326 4.75 -10.13 18.87
N VAL A 327 5.98 -9.61 18.72
CA VAL A 327 6.24 -8.16 18.65
C VAL A 327 5.88 -7.55 17.30
N LEU A 328 5.94 -8.34 16.23
CA LEU A 328 5.33 -8.04 14.94
C LEU A 328 4.04 -8.86 14.82
N PHE A 329 3.04 -8.37 14.09
CA PHE A 329 1.84 -9.16 13.86
C PHE A 329 2.22 -10.46 13.11
N PRO A 330 1.76 -11.64 13.57
CA PRO A 330 2.08 -12.91 12.92
C PRO A 330 1.60 -12.93 11.46
N VAL A 331 2.36 -13.60 10.59
CA VAL A 331 2.00 -13.69 9.16
C VAL A 331 0.63 -14.35 8.94
N SER A 332 0.22 -15.23 9.86
CA SER A 332 -1.08 -15.89 9.86
C SER A 332 -2.26 -14.93 9.92
N LYS A 333 -2.11 -13.77 10.58
CA LYS A 333 -3.11 -12.69 10.58
C LYS A 333 -3.51 -12.30 9.16
N TYR A 334 -2.52 -12.17 8.28
CA TYR A 334 -2.69 -11.71 6.90
C TYR A 334 -3.13 -12.83 5.97
N THR A 335 -2.55 -14.03 6.09
CA THR A 335 -2.97 -15.18 5.28
C THR A 335 -4.41 -15.57 5.56
N ASN A 336 -4.84 -15.52 6.83
CA ASN A 336 -6.23 -15.82 7.21
C ASN A 336 -7.20 -14.80 6.62
N LEU A 337 -6.91 -13.50 6.75
CA LEU A 337 -7.72 -12.43 6.16
C LEU A 337 -7.93 -12.63 4.65
N LEU A 338 -6.83 -12.86 3.91
CA LEU A 338 -6.89 -13.02 2.45
C LEU A 338 -7.56 -14.34 2.04
N SER A 339 -7.30 -15.43 2.75
CA SER A 339 -7.91 -16.74 2.46
C SER A 339 -9.41 -16.73 2.73
N GLU A 340 -9.86 -16.03 3.79
CA GLU A 340 -11.28 -15.85 4.07
C GLU A 340 -11.96 -15.02 2.98
N LEU A 341 -11.31 -13.93 2.53
CA LEU A 341 -11.81 -13.10 1.42
C LEU A 341 -11.90 -13.90 0.11
N GLU A 342 -10.88 -14.71 -0.20
CA GLU A 342 -10.88 -15.58 -1.38
C GLU A 342 -12.01 -16.60 -1.33
N GLN A 343 -12.23 -17.26 -0.18
CA GLN A 343 -13.33 -18.20 0.00
C GLN A 343 -14.70 -17.54 -0.19
N GLN A 344 -14.88 -16.30 0.28
CA GLN A 344 -16.11 -15.55 0.09
C GLN A 344 -16.37 -15.25 -1.39
N LYS A 345 -15.34 -14.80 -2.12
CA LYS A 345 -15.42 -14.55 -3.57
C LYS A 345 -15.69 -15.83 -4.35
N ARG A 346 -14.96 -16.91 -4.05
CA ARG A 346 -15.14 -18.23 -4.70
C ARG A 346 -16.49 -18.87 -4.44
N ALA A 347 -17.17 -18.49 -3.36
CA ALA A 347 -18.54 -18.94 -3.09
C ALA A 347 -19.57 -18.29 -4.02
N ILE A 348 -19.25 -17.12 -4.60
CA ILE A 348 -20.10 -16.38 -5.55
C ILE A 348 -19.70 -16.76 -6.98
N ASP A 349 -18.40 -16.71 -7.27
CA ASP A 349 -17.83 -17.09 -8.55
C ASP A 349 -16.66 -18.07 -8.34
N PRO A 350 -16.82 -19.36 -8.67
CA PRO A 350 -15.74 -20.34 -8.54
C PRO A 350 -14.43 -19.96 -9.24
N GLY A 351 -14.49 -19.12 -10.28
CA GLY A 351 -13.35 -18.60 -11.01
C GLY A 351 -12.64 -17.41 -10.34
N ALA A 352 -13.25 -16.76 -9.35
CA ALA A 352 -12.67 -15.59 -8.70
C ALA A 352 -11.38 -15.94 -7.95
N ASP A 353 -10.41 -15.03 -7.98
CA ASP A 353 -9.10 -15.19 -7.37
C ASP A 353 -8.75 -14.02 -6.45
N VAL A 354 -7.94 -14.28 -5.42
CA VAL A 354 -7.27 -13.25 -4.62
C VAL A 354 -5.77 -13.49 -4.74
N ALA A 355 -5.09 -12.60 -5.44
CA ALA A 355 -3.66 -12.69 -5.68
C ALA A 355 -2.91 -11.58 -4.94
N VAL A 356 -1.75 -11.92 -4.39
CA VAL A 356 -0.79 -10.94 -3.87
C VAL A 356 0.49 -11.03 -4.69
N MET A 357 0.87 -9.92 -5.30
CA MET A 357 2.14 -9.71 -5.98
C MET A 357 3.02 -8.82 -5.12
N VAL A 358 4.26 -9.26 -4.89
CA VAL A 358 5.27 -8.54 -4.11
C VAL A 358 6.44 -8.21 -5.02
N ILE A 359 6.67 -6.92 -5.26
CA ILE A 359 7.83 -6.39 -5.96
C ILE A 359 8.83 -5.93 -4.88
N SER A 360 9.86 -6.74 -4.62
CA SER A 360 10.80 -6.50 -3.52
C SER A 360 12.17 -7.15 -3.79
N GLY A 361 12.99 -7.41 -2.75
CA GLY A 361 14.37 -7.91 -2.83
C GLY A 361 14.54 -9.35 -3.32
N LEU A 362 14.05 -9.63 -4.53
CA LEU A 362 14.32 -10.86 -5.29
C LEU A 362 15.43 -10.59 -6.31
N GLY A 363 16.36 -11.53 -6.51
CA GLY A 363 17.36 -11.42 -7.58
C GLY A 363 16.71 -11.19 -8.95
N THR A 364 17.39 -10.48 -9.85
CA THR A 364 16.83 -10.20 -11.20
C THR A 364 16.65 -11.49 -12.03
N ASP A 365 17.39 -12.54 -11.67
CA ASP A 365 17.29 -13.92 -12.15
C ASP A 365 16.12 -14.73 -11.53
N GLY A 366 15.37 -14.13 -10.60
CA GLY A 366 14.25 -14.77 -9.91
C GLY A 366 14.68 -15.64 -8.72
N VAL A 367 15.93 -15.54 -8.27
CA VAL A 367 16.46 -16.34 -7.16
C VAL A 367 16.50 -15.51 -5.87
N LEU A 368 16.04 -16.09 -4.76
CA LEU A 368 16.16 -15.48 -3.44
C LEU A 368 17.60 -15.61 -2.93
N GLN A 369 18.09 -14.53 -2.34
CA GLN A 369 19.44 -14.47 -1.76
C GLN A 369 19.34 -14.04 -0.31
N TYR A 370 19.97 -14.79 0.58
CA TYR A 370 20.04 -14.49 2.02
C TYR A 370 21.51 -14.42 2.41
N VAL A 371 22.08 -13.23 2.30
CA VAL A 371 23.52 -13.05 2.48
C VAL A 371 23.77 -12.19 3.71
N ASP A 372 24.54 -12.70 4.66
CA ASP A 372 25.15 -11.88 5.71
C ASP A 372 26.36 -11.14 5.14
N VAL A 373 26.27 -9.82 5.15
CA VAL A 373 27.28 -8.93 4.56
C VAL A 373 28.03 -8.13 5.62
N ASP A 374 28.12 -8.58 6.88
CA ASP A 374 28.85 -7.85 7.94
C ASP A 374 30.28 -7.46 7.50
N GLN A 375 30.94 -8.34 6.74
CA GLN A 375 32.34 -8.14 6.37
C GLN A 375 32.50 -7.38 5.05
N SER A 376 31.53 -7.51 4.14
CA SER A 376 31.61 -6.96 2.78
C SER A 376 30.90 -5.63 2.62
N ASP A 377 29.78 -5.45 3.32
CA ASP A 377 28.97 -4.23 3.34
C ASP A 377 28.36 -4.01 4.74
N PRO A 378 29.20 -3.71 5.76
CA PRO A 378 28.75 -3.54 7.15
C PRO A 378 27.70 -2.44 7.32
N VAL A 379 27.69 -1.44 6.42
CA VAL A 379 26.73 -0.33 6.49
C VAL A 379 25.35 -0.83 6.14
N TYR A 380 25.20 -1.57 5.03
CA TYR A 380 23.91 -2.15 4.65
C TYR A 380 23.43 -3.18 5.70
N GLN A 381 24.32 -4.06 6.18
CA GLN A 381 24.00 -5.04 7.23
C GLN A 381 23.49 -4.35 8.51
N ASN A 382 24.12 -3.23 8.90
CA ASN A 382 23.69 -2.47 10.07
C ASN A 382 22.34 -1.78 9.87
N SER A 383 22.07 -1.25 8.67
CA SER A 383 20.80 -0.59 8.34
C SER A 383 19.63 -1.56 8.28
N PHE A 384 19.81 -2.76 7.69
CA PHE A 384 18.70 -3.64 7.30
C PHE A 384 18.70 -5.03 7.96
N GLY A 385 19.73 -5.39 8.74
CA GLY A 385 19.80 -6.66 9.47
C GLY A 385 20.23 -7.87 8.62
N ILE A 386 20.32 -7.69 7.31
CA ILE A 386 20.78 -8.66 6.32
C ILE A 386 21.35 -7.92 5.10
N GLY A 387 22.13 -8.61 4.27
CA GLY A 387 22.53 -8.13 2.96
C GLY A 387 21.39 -8.05 1.95
N PRO A 388 21.60 -7.32 0.85
CA PRO A 388 20.57 -7.12 -0.15
C PRO A 388 20.21 -8.44 -0.83
N GLY A 389 18.92 -8.72 -0.97
CA GLY A 389 18.40 -9.84 -1.77
C GLY A 389 18.50 -9.57 -3.27
N CYS A 390 18.63 -8.31 -3.66
CA CYS A 390 18.96 -7.91 -5.02
C CYS A 390 19.75 -6.60 -5.06
N THR A 391 20.53 -6.43 -6.13
CA THR A 391 21.12 -5.13 -6.49
C THR A 391 20.93 -4.94 -7.99
N GLY A 392 20.33 -3.83 -8.37
CA GLY A 392 20.03 -3.50 -9.76
C GLY A 392 21.20 -2.84 -10.49
N GLU A 393 20.93 -2.42 -11.72
CA GLU A 393 21.82 -1.52 -12.44
C GLU A 393 21.75 -0.11 -11.85
N PHE A 394 22.82 0.67 -12.05
CA PHE A 394 22.88 2.05 -11.56
C PHE A 394 21.72 2.86 -12.12
N ASP A 395 20.95 3.50 -11.24
CA ASP A 395 19.85 4.39 -11.58
C ASP A 395 20.35 5.83 -11.55
N GLU A 396 20.33 6.50 -12.69
CA GLU A 396 20.76 7.90 -12.79
C GLU A 396 19.86 8.84 -11.99
N LEU A 397 18.58 8.51 -11.80
CA LEU A 397 17.62 9.34 -11.06
C LEU A 397 17.86 9.25 -9.56
N ALA A 398 18.10 8.05 -9.04
CA ALA A 398 18.43 7.83 -7.63
C ALA A 398 19.91 8.11 -7.32
N ASN A 399 20.76 8.22 -8.36
CA ASN A 399 22.22 8.30 -8.24
C ASN A 399 22.83 7.13 -7.46
N GLU A 400 22.18 5.97 -7.52
CA GLU A 400 22.63 4.72 -6.90
C GLU A 400 21.99 3.52 -7.59
N ALA A 401 22.52 2.33 -7.33
CA ALA A 401 21.86 1.09 -7.77
C ALA A 401 20.75 0.76 -6.76
N PRO A 402 19.52 0.46 -7.21
CA PRO A 402 18.45 0.06 -6.30
C PRO A 402 18.83 -1.27 -5.65
N ARG A 403 18.53 -1.39 -4.37
CA ARG A 403 18.77 -2.59 -3.56
C ARG A 403 17.48 -2.92 -2.84
N GLY A 404 17.19 -4.19 -2.66
CA GLY A 404 16.02 -4.63 -1.90
C GLY A 404 16.39 -5.69 -0.88
N VAL A 405 15.81 -5.58 0.32
CA VAL A 405 15.91 -6.58 1.38
C VAL A 405 15.11 -7.83 0.98
N PRO A 406 15.61 -9.05 1.25
CA PRO A 406 14.89 -10.28 0.92
C PRO A 406 13.49 -10.30 1.56
N PRO A 407 12.40 -10.54 0.80
CA PRO A 407 11.05 -10.30 1.30
C PRO A 407 10.46 -11.50 2.06
N VAL A 408 11.08 -11.97 3.15
CA VAL A 408 10.71 -13.25 3.81
C VAL A 408 9.24 -13.29 4.23
N ARG A 409 8.81 -12.35 5.08
CA ARG A 409 7.43 -12.30 5.62
C ARG A 409 6.40 -12.03 4.52
N LEU A 410 6.72 -11.10 3.62
CA LEU A 410 5.89 -10.76 2.45
C LEU A 410 5.70 -11.94 1.51
N ARG A 411 6.79 -12.67 1.21
CA ARG A 411 6.77 -13.90 0.40
C ARG A 411 5.87 -14.94 1.02
N GLU A 412 5.96 -15.17 2.32
CA GLU A 412 5.13 -16.19 2.98
C GLU A 412 3.64 -15.87 2.88
N VAL A 413 3.25 -14.61 3.11
CA VAL A 413 1.86 -14.19 2.91
C VAL A 413 1.46 -14.38 1.46
N ALA A 414 2.26 -13.90 0.51
CA ALA A 414 1.89 -13.96 -0.90
C ALA A 414 1.90 -15.38 -1.48
N ALA A 415 2.81 -16.25 -1.03
CA ALA A 415 2.90 -17.66 -1.42
C ALA A 415 1.75 -18.52 -0.89
N ALA A 416 1.06 -18.08 0.17
CA ALA A 416 -0.13 -18.75 0.66
C ALA A 416 -1.33 -18.60 -0.30
N LEU A 417 -1.32 -17.59 -1.17
CA LEU A 417 -2.41 -17.29 -2.12
C LEU A 417 -1.97 -17.50 -3.59
N SER A 418 -0.70 -17.26 -3.91
CA SER A 418 -0.18 -17.30 -5.28
C SER A 418 1.05 -18.20 -5.43
N SER A 419 1.11 -18.93 -6.55
CA SER A 419 2.24 -19.82 -6.89
C SER A 419 3.46 -19.06 -7.40
N GLU A 420 3.29 -17.85 -7.93
CA GLU A 420 4.37 -16.99 -8.43
C GLU A 420 4.19 -15.55 -7.88
N PRO A 421 4.42 -15.35 -6.58
CA PRO A 421 4.05 -14.10 -5.92
C PRO A 421 5.11 -12.99 -6.02
N LEU A 422 6.32 -13.27 -6.50
CA LEU A 422 7.45 -12.35 -6.35
C LEU A 422 7.97 -11.79 -7.67
N ALA A 423 8.32 -10.51 -7.66
CA ALA A 423 9.14 -9.87 -8.67
C ALA A 423 10.27 -9.07 -8.03
N SER A 424 11.35 -8.87 -8.79
CA SER A 424 12.51 -8.12 -8.36
C SER A 424 12.27 -6.62 -8.50
N ILE A 425 12.37 -5.89 -7.40
CA ILE A 425 12.37 -4.41 -7.38
C ILE A 425 13.62 -3.82 -8.07
N CYS A 426 14.68 -4.62 -8.18
CA CYS A 426 15.93 -4.24 -8.84
C CYS A 426 15.88 -4.29 -10.37
N ARG A 427 14.74 -4.72 -10.97
CA ARG A 427 14.56 -4.67 -12.43
C ARG A 427 14.33 -3.25 -12.94
N PRO A 428 14.73 -2.94 -14.19
CA PRO A 428 14.55 -1.61 -14.76
C PRO A 428 13.07 -1.22 -14.99
N ASN A 429 12.18 -2.21 -15.09
CA ASN A 429 10.72 -2.04 -15.14
C ASN A 429 10.01 -3.26 -14.53
N TYR A 430 8.69 -3.16 -14.38
CA TYR A 430 7.85 -4.22 -13.80
C TYR A 430 6.82 -4.78 -14.79
N ASP A 431 6.93 -4.45 -16.07
CA ASP A 431 5.98 -4.85 -17.13
C ASP A 431 5.69 -6.35 -17.13
N ALA A 432 6.74 -7.17 -17.11
CA ALA A 432 6.60 -8.62 -17.15
C ALA A 432 5.89 -9.19 -15.91
N ALA A 433 6.13 -8.60 -14.73
CA ALA A 433 5.47 -9.00 -13.50
C ALA A 433 3.98 -8.62 -13.54
N LEU A 434 3.68 -7.36 -13.87
CA LEU A 434 2.31 -6.86 -13.95
C LEU A 434 1.48 -7.59 -15.00
N LEU A 435 2.06 -7.90 -16.16
CA LEU A 435 1.40 -8.71 -17.19
C LEU A 435 1.14 -10.15 -16.70
N GLN A 436 2.06 -10.74 -15.94
CA GLN A 436 1.86 -12.07 -15.36
C GLN A 436 0.73 -12.08 -14.32
N ALA A 437 0.67 -11.07 -13.44
CA ALA A 437 -0.45 -10.91 -12.51
C ALA A 437 -1.77 -10.76 -13.27
N GLN A 438 -1.79 -9.93 -14.32
CA GLN A 438 -2.95 -9.73 -15.18
C GLN A 438 -3.45 -11.04 -15.77
N GLN A 439 -2.58 -11.81 -16.44
CA GLN A 439 -2.92 -13.07 -17.11
C GLN A 439 -3.49 -14.11 -16.14
N ARG A 440 -2.99 -14.14 -14.91
CA ARG A 440 -3.53 -15.01 -13.86
C ARG A 440 -4.97 -14.65 -13.51
N LEU A 441 -5.25 -13.36 -13.32
CA LEU A 441 -6.55 -12.89 -12.85
C LEU A 441 -7.63 -13.03 -13.91
N ILE A 442 -7.32 -12.75 -15.17
CA ILE A 442 -8.32 -12.86 -16.24
C ILE A 442 -8.56 -14.31 -16.69
N GLY A 443 -7.63 -15.23 -16.40
CA GLY A 443 -7.63 -16.59 -16.92
C GLY A 443 -7.38 -16.63 -18.44
N THR A 444 -7.44 -17.83 -19.02
CA THR A 444 -7.45 -18.01 -20.49
C THR A 444 -8.89 -18.10 -20.96
N CYS A 445 -9.43 -17.00 -21.51
CA CYS A 445 -10.68 -17.02 -22.25
C CYS A 445 -10.44 -17.72 -23.60
N ASP A 446 -11.00 -18.92 -23.81
CA ASP A 446 -10.96 -19.64 -25.09
C ASP A 446 -12.34 -19.63 -25.79
#